data_AF-A0A7V3IUH4-F1
#
_entry.id   AF-A0A7V3IUH4-F1
#
_cell.length_a   1.000
_cell.length_b   1.000
_cell.length_c   1.000
_cell.angle_alpha   90.00
_cell.angle_beta   90.00
_cell.angle_gamma   90.00
#
_symmetry.space_group_name_H-M   'P 1'
#
loop_
_entity.id
_entity.type
_entity.pdbx_description
1 polymer ?
#
loop_
_entity_poly.entity_id
_entity_poly.type
_entity_poly.pdbx_seq_one_letter_code
_entity_poly.pdbx_strand_id
1 'polypeptide(L)'
;VTHAQKFADEFDSFAVVSKRINKSVPFNSMEIGREVGSAINETLGKKVDLTNPDFKLHIKVRGKYTIIYSKIIPGIGGFPVGASGKAIAMLSGGIDSPVSTFMAMNRGLHITAAHFHSVPKTSPQSIDKVKSLVQKLTDFQGQIKLYLIPVLEIQEAIAKHTDSRLRLILLRRIMLKIGQEIAKQEKAKALVTGDSLGQVASQTLENMKATEEATDMLVLRPLVALDKKYIIEKAKKIGTFDISILPHDDACGLFTPKSPEIKAQIKYVKEQCQKIPVETLVNEALAKAEIEIISDSEPR
;
A
#
# COMPACT_ATOMS: atom_id res chain seq x y z
N VAL A 1 33.26 20.93 15.93
CA VAL A 1 32.81 22.24 16.45
C VAL A 1 31.95 22.99 15.44
N THR A 2 32.43 23.32 14.23
CA THR A 2 31.69 24.12 13.22
C THR A 2 30.28 23.59 12.91
N HIS A 3 30.09 22.27 12.83
CA HIS A 3 28.74 21.70 12.63
C HIS A 3 27.80 21.97 13.82
N ALA A 4 28.29 21.85 15.05
CA ALA A 4 27.50 22.12 16.25
C ALA A 4 27.21 23.62 16.41
N GLN A 5 28.16 24.49 16.04
CA GLN A 5 27.98 25.95 16.07
C GLN A 5 26.75 26.41 15.28
N LYS A 6 26.44 25.75 14.15
CA LYS A 6 25.29 26.08 13.31
C LYS A 6 23.94 25.96 14.05
N PHE A 7 23.89 25.19 15.13
CA PHE A 7 22.70 24.94 15.93
C PHE A 7 22.87 25.43 17.36
N ALA A 8 23.87 26.28 17.65
CA ALA A 8 24.24 26.64 19.02
C ALA A 8 23.09 27.31 19.81
N ASP A 9 22.16 27.97 19.12
CA ASP A 9 21.00 28.62 19.73
C ASP A 9 19.82 27.64 19.98
N GLU A 10 19.90 26.40 19.49
CA GLU A 10 18.81 25.42 19.53
C GLU A 10 18.98 24.36 20.63
N PHE A 11 20.11 24.35 21.36
CA PHE A 11 20.37 23.36 22.41
C PHE A 11 21.21 23.93 23.55
N ASP A 12 20.98 23.46 24.78
CA ASP A 12 21.80 23.80 25.95
C ASP A 12 22.66 22.62 26.43
N SER A 13 22.20 21.39 26.15
CA SER A 13 22.91 20.15 26.43
C SER A 13 23.22 19.35 25.17
N PHE A 14 24.35 18.62 25.17
CA PHE A 14 24.74 17.78 24.03
C PHE A 14 25.45 16.49 24.42
N ALA A 15 25.48 15.54 23.48
CA ALA A 15 26.37 14.38 23.52
C ALA A 15 27.06 14.16 22.18
N VAL A 16 28.26 13.59 22.23
CA VAL A 16 28.97 13.09 21.04
C VAL A 16 28.83 11.58 20.97
N VAL A 17 28.26 11.08 19.88
CA VAL A 17 28.09 9.65 19.62
C VAL A 17 29.00 9.25 18.47
N SER A 18 30.10 8.58 18.79
CA SER A 18 31.14 8.20 17.84
C SER A 18 31.10 6.70 17.53
N LYS A 19 31.12 6.36 16.24
CA LYS A 19 31.20 4.97 15.76
C LYS A 19 32.33 4.82 14.74
N ARG A 20 33.24 3.90 15.03
CA ARG A 20 34.33 3.53 14.12
C ARG A 20 33.91 2.32 13.29
N ILE A 21 33.82 2.49 11.97
CA ILE A 21 33.58 1.38 11.04
C ILE A 21 34.91 0.69 10.73
N ASN A 22 35.98 1.48 10.56
CA ASN A 22 37.34 0.96 10.45
C ASN A 22 38.03 1.00 11.82
N LYS A 23 38.58 -0.13 12.28
CA LYS A 23 39.30 -0.25 13.56
C LYS A 23 40.80 0.07 13.46
N SER A 24 41.36 0.26 12.25
CA SER A 24 42.77 0.57 12.04
C SER A 24 43.15 2.02 12.39
N VAL A 25 42.19 2.84 12.81
CA VAL A 25 42.45 4.22 13.25
C VAL A 25 43.01 4.20 14.68
N PRO A 26 43.97 5.09 15.00
CA PRO A 26 44.69 5.06 16.27
C PRO A 26 43.81 5.43 17.47
N PHE A 27 42.70 6.13 17.24
CA PHE A 27 41.77 6.54 18.30
C PHE A 27 40.59 5.58 18.44
N ASN A 28 40.15 5.35 19.67
CA ASN A 28 38.93 4.64 19.98
C ASN A 28 37.69 5.56 19.97
N SER A 29 36.48 4.98 19.97
CA SER A 29 35.24 5.78 19.95
C SER A 29 35.15 6.72 21.16
N MET A 30 35.52 6.25 22.35
CA MET A 30 35.44 7.04 23.57
C MET A 30 36.40 8.23 23.54
N GLU A 31 37.62 8.04 23.05
CA GLU A 31 38.61 9.11 22.85
C GLU A 31 38.09 10.17 21.90
N ILE A 32 37.58 9.77 20.73
CA ILE A 32 36.97 10.70 19.77
C ILE A 32 35.81 11.48 20.42
N GLY A 33 34.95 10.78 21.17
CA GLY A 33 33.82 11.39 21.86
C GLY A 33 34.26 12.42 22.90
N ARG A 34 35.29 12.11 23.69
CA ARG A 34 35.86 13.00 24.71
C ARG A 34 36.52 14.22 24.09
N GLU A 35 37.39 14.03 23.10
CA GLU A 35 38.16 15.12 22.50
C GLU A 35 37.25 16.11 21.75
N VAL A 36 36.32 15.60 20.95
CA VAL A 36 35.34 16.45 20.27
C VAL A 36 34.35 17.07 21.27
N GLY A 37 33.98 16.34 22.32
CA GLY A 37 33.14 16.86 23.40
C GLY A 37 33.79 18.04 24.12
N SER A 38 35.07 17.90 24.49
CA SER A 38 35.85 18.97 25.12
C SER A 38 35.87 20.21 24.23
N ALA A 39 36.23 20.03 22.95
CA ALA A 39 36.30 21.14 22.02
C ALA A 39 34.96 21.87 21.84
N ILE A 40 33.82 21.15 21.85
CA ILE A 40 32.49 21.76 21.76
C ILE A 40 32.14 22.50 23.06
N ASN A 41 32.42 21.90 24.22
CA ASN A 41 32.16 22.51 25.52
C ASN A 41 32.98 23.80 25.70
N GLU A 42 34.28 23.75 25.38
CA GLU A 42 35.20 24.88 25.47
C GLU A 42 34.82 26.02 24.52
N THR A 43 34.38 25.70 23.29
CA THR A 43 34.05 26.72 22.28
C THR A 43 32.65 27.30 22.47
N LEU A 44 31.66 26.48 22.82
CA LEU A 44 30.24 26.87 22.84
C LEU A 44 29.66 27.08 24.26
N GLY A 45 30.38 26.68 25.31
CA GLY A 45 29.88 26.71 26.69
C GLY A 45 28.71 25.75 26.97
N LYS A 46 28.40 24.84 26.06
CA LYS A 46 27.23 23.93 26.17
C LYS A 46 27.52 22.75 27.10
N LYS A 47 26.53 22.28 27.84
CA LYS A 47 26.70 21.22 28.85
C LYS A 47 26.72 19.83 28.21
N VAL A 48 27.58 18.94 28.68
CA VAL A 48 27.55 17.52 28.26
C VAL A 48 26.48 16.76 29.04
N ASP A 49 25.57 16.08 28.35
CA ASP A 49 24.57 15.16 28.92
C ASP A 49 24.56 13.85 28.11
N LEU A 50 24.99 12.72 28.69
CA LEU A 50 25.04 11.44 27.99
C LEU A 50 23.74 10.64 28.06
N THR A 51 22.78 11.08 28.87
CA THR A 51 21.52 10.37 29.15
C THR A 51 20.40 10.91 28.28
N ASN A 52 20.14 12.22 28.33
CA ASN A 52 19.07 12.86 27.59
C ASN A 52 19.48 14.23 27.03
N PRO A 53 20.44 14.28 26.09
CA PRO A 53 20.88 15.53 25.48
C PRO A 53 19.85 16.09 24.49
N ASP A 54 19.75 17.41 24.43
CA ASP A 54 18.97 18.14 23.42
C ASP A 54 19.56 17.94 22.02
N PHE A 55 20.90 17.88 21.93
CA PHE A 55 21.64 17.72 20.68
C PHE A 55 22.57 16.52 20.70
N LYS A 56 22.50 15.68 19.67
CA LYS A 56 23.44 14.56 19.48
C LYS A 56 24.30 14.81 18.24
N LEU A 57 25.61 14.99 18.44
CA LEU A 57 26.57 15.00 17.34
C LEU A 57 27.02 13.57 17.05
N HIS A 58 26.65 13.05 15.89
CA HIS A 58 27.08 11.75 15.43
C HIS A 58 28.35 11.87 14.59
N ILE A 59 29.34 11.03 14.92
CA ILE A 59 30.61 10.95 14.19
C ILE A 59 30.81 9.51 13.72
N LYS A 60 30.84 9.28 12.41
CA LYS A 60 31.12 7.99 11.80
C LYS A 60 32.45 8.02 11.06
N VAL A 61 33.46 7.35 11.62
CA VAL A 61 34.79 7.24 11.00
C VAL A 61 34.80 6.07 10.01
N ARG A 62 35.00 6.38 8.72
CA ARG A 62 35.04 5.46 7.58
C ARG A 62 36.38 5.53 6.87
N GLY A 63 37.41 4.89 7.42
CA GLY A 63 38.73 4.79 6.77
C GLY A 63 39.27 6.17 6.36
N LYS A 64 39.21 6.49 5.06
CA LYS A 64 39.68 7.77 4.49
C LYS A 64 38.78 8.97 4.77
N TYR A 65 37.53 8.78 5.17
CA TYR A 65 36.57 9.87 5.37
C TYR A 65 35.85 9.75 6.71
N THR A 66 35.44 10.89 7.28
CA THR A 66 34.62 10.95 8.50
C THR A 66 33.32 11.67 8.17
N ILE A 67 32.20 11.04 8.51
CA ILE A 67 30.86 11.61 8.34
C ILE A 67 30.42 12.17 9.68
N ILE A 68 30.02 13.45 9.69
CA ILE A 68 29.52 14.16 10.87
C ILE A 68 28.09 14.61 10.56
N TYR A 69 27.15 14.32 11.47
CA TYR A 69 25.75 14.70 11.32
C TYR A 69 25.06 14.84 12.68
N SER A 70 23.96 15.57 12.74
CA SER A 70 23.16 15.77 13.96
C SER A 70 21.69 15.39 13.81
N LYS A 71 21.20 15.29 12.57
CA LYS A 71 19.82 14.92 12.27
C LYS A 71 19.76 13.51 11.70
N ILE A 72 18.90 12.68 12.28
CA ILE A 72 18.50 11.39 11.72
C ILE A 72 17.04 11.54 11.32
N ILE A 73 16.76 11.45 10.03
CA ILE A 73 15.40 11.51 9.51
C ILE A 73 14.96 10.06 9.26
N PRO A 74 14.00 9.52 10.04
CA PRO A 74 13.48 8.19 9.78
C PRO A 74 12.81 8.16 8.41
N GLY A 75 13.23 7.22 7.56
CA GLY A 75 12.50 6.91 6.34
C GLY A 75 11.23 6.13 6.65
N ILE A 76 10.47 5.81 5.60
CA ILE A 76 9.22 5.02 5.72
C ILE A 76 9.44 3.57 6.19
N GLY A 77 10.69 3.11 6.18
CA GLY A 77 11.07 1.73 6.47
C GLY A 77 10.74 0.80 5.31
N GLY A 78 10.51 -0.48 5.61
CA GLY A 78 10.11 -1.46 4.60
C GLY A 78 11.25 -2.00 3.75
N PHE A 79 10.89 -2.52 2.58
CA PHE A 79 11.79 -3.13 1.60
C PHE A 79 11.76 -2.35 0.28
N PRO A 80 12.86 -2.32 -0.50
CA PRO A 80 12.87 -1.72 -1.82
C PRO A 80 11.77 -2.33 -2.71
N VAL A 81 10.96 -1.48 -3.34
CA VAL A 81 9.89 -1.93 -4.25
C VAL A 81 10.49 -2.74 -5.40
N GLY A 82 9.88 -3.89 -5.71
CA GLY A 82 10.36 -4.87 -6.69
C GLY A 82 11.25 -5.97 -6.11
N ALA A 83 11.82 -5.82 -4.92
CA ALA A 83 12.67 -6.84 -4.29
C ALA A 83 11.94 -8.16 -3.99
N SER A 84 10.62 -8.12 -3.84
CA SER A 84 9.76 -9.28 -3.51
C SER A 84 8.90 -9.75 -4.70
N GLY A 85 9.20 -9.30 -5.91
CA GLY A 85 8.46 -9.63 -7.13
C GLY A 85 7.25 -8.72 -7.38
N LYS A 86 6.32 -9.20 -8.21
CA LYS A 86 5.19 -8.42 -8.71
C LYS A 86 3.84 -8.95 -8.18
N ALA A 87 2.90 -8.04 -7.95
CA ALA A 87 1.53 -8.37 -7.59
C ALA A 87 0.52 -7.44 -8.29
N ILE A 88 -0.71 -7.93 -8.46
CA ILE A 88 -1.84 -7.11 -8.94
C ILE A 88 -2.65 -6.61 -7.76
N ALA A 89 -2.77 -5.29 -7.60
CA ALA A 89 -3.62 -4.69 -6.57
C ALA A 89 -5.04 -4.48 -7.10
N MET A 90 -6.01 -5.10 -6.44
CA MET A 90 -7.44 -4.94 -6.69
C MET A 90 -7.90 -3.62 -6.06
N LEU A 91 -7.75 -2.53 -6.80
CA LEU A 91 -7.90 -1.17 -6.31
C LEU A 91 -9.35 -0.69 -6.48
N SER A 92 -9.91 -0.14 -5.40
CA SER A 92 -11.22 0.49 -5.36
C SER A 92 -11.07 1.95 -4.97
N GLY A 93 -12.15 2.73 -5.10
CA GLY A 93 -12.17 4.12 -4.66
C GLY A 93 -12.26 4.30 -3.13
N GLY A 94 -12.32 3.21 -2.35
CA GLY A 94 -12.47 3.26 -0.90
C GLY A 94 -11.14 3.49 -0.17
N ILE A 95 -11.22 3.62 1.16
CA ILE A 95 -10.06 3.89 2.03
C ILE A 95 -9.09 2.70 2.07
N ASP A 96 -9.60 1.47 1.98
CA ASP A 96 -8.87 0.28 2.41
C ASP A 96 -7.90 -0.22 1.34
N SER A 97 -8.34 -0.29 0.08
CA SER A 97 -7.50 -0.85 -1.00
C SER A 97 -6.23 -0.04 -1.29
N PRO A 98 -6.19 1.31 -1.23
CA PRO A 98 -4.93 2.06 -1.35
C PRO A 98 -3.98 1.78 -0.19
N VAL A 99 -4.48 1.66 1.04
CA VAL A 99 -3.66 1.34 2.22
C VAL A 99 -3.08 -0.06 2.12
N SER A 100 -3.90 -1.03 1.70
CA SER A 100 -3.45 -2.40 1.46
C SER A 100 -2.37 -2.46 0.38
N THR A 101 -2.56 -1.72 -0.71
CA THR A 101 -1.60 -1.60 -1.81
C THR A 101 -0.27 -0.99 -1.33
N PHE A 102 -0.33 0.09 -0.56
CA PHE A 102 0.84 0.68 0.07
C PHE A 102 1.58 -0.31 0.98
N MET A 103 0.86 -1.07 1.82
CA MET A 103 1.48 -2.06 2.71
C MET A 103 2.18 -3.18 1.93
N ALA A 104 1.62 -3.60 0.80
CA ALA A 104 2.26 -4.54 -0.13
C ALA A 104 3.55 -3.95 -0.74
N MET A 105 3.51 -2.71 -1.23
CA MET A 105 4.71 -1.99 -1.73
C MET A 105 5.79 -1.88 -0.65
N ASN A 106 5.40 -1.58 0.59
CA ASN A 106 6.32 -1.47 1.73
C ASN A 106 7.00 -2.81 2.09
N ARG A 107 6.49 -3.95 1.58
CA ARG A 107 7.12 -5.28 1.67
C ARG A 107 7.92 -5.65 0.42
N GLY A 108 8.15 -4.68 -0.47
CA GLY A 108 8.96 -4.82 -1.67
C GLY A 108 8.22 -5.38 -2.88
N LEU A 109 6.88 -5.43 -2.85
CA LEU A 109 6.10 -5.84 -4.03
C LEU A 109 5.99 -4.68 -5.02
N HIS A 110 6.29 -4.95 -6.28
CA HIS A 110 5.98 -4.04 -7.38
C HIS A 110 4.53 -4.26 -7.83
N ILE A 111 3.73 -3.21 -7.82
CA ILE A 111 2.29 -3.25 -8.04
C ILE A 111 1.92 -2.82 -9.46
N THR A 112 1.06 -3.61 -10.09
CA THR A 112 0.15 -3.16 -11.15
C THR A 112 -1.24 -3.06 -10.54
N ALA A 113 -1.97 -1.98 -10.81
CA ALA A 113 -3.32 -1.77 -10.26
C ALA A 113 -4.39 -2.27 -11.25
N ALA A 114 -5.46 -2.87 -10.72
CA ALA A 114 -6.65 -3.25 -11.45
C ALA A 114 -7.88 -2.67 -10.76
N HIS A 115 -8.59 -1.80 -11.48
CA HIS A 115 -9.80 -1.14 -11.01
C HIS A 115 -11.00 -1.54 -11.85
N PHE A 116 -12.12 -1.84 -11.19
CA PHE A 116 -13.33 -2.32 -11.84
C PHE A 116 -14.41 -1.24 -11.75
N HIS A 117 -15.03 -0.91 -12.89
CA HIS A 117 -16.05 0.13 -12.99
C HIS A 117 -17.26 -0.32 -13.79
N SER A 118 -18.40 0.38 -13.62
CA SER A 118 -19.67 0.05 -14.29
C SER A 118 -20.20 1.20 -15.16
N VAL A 119 -19.31 2.12 -15.58
CA VAL A 119 -19.62 3.17 -16.57
C VAL A 119 -20.27 2.52 -17.81
N PRO A 120 -21.38 3.08 -18.36
CA PRO A 120 -21.99 4.38 -18.03
C PRO A 120 -23.05 4.34 -16.91
N LYS A 121 -23.29 3.19 -16.24
CA LYS A 121 -24.28 3.10 -15.15
C LYS A 121 -23.82 3.73 -13.83
N THR A 122 -22.52 3.96 -13.68
CA THR A 122 -21.91 4.69 -12.57
C THR A 122 -21.21 5.95 -13.08
N SER A 123 -21.05 6.96 -12.23
CA SER A 123 -20.34 8.19 -12.59
C SER A 123 -18.88 7.93 -13.03
N PRO A 124 -18.40 8.55 -14.13
CA PRO A 124 -16.98 8.56 -14.51
C PRO A 124 -16.05 9.09 -13.40
N GLN A 125 -16.57 9.88 -12.47
CA GLN A 125 -15.82 10.40 -11.31
C GLN A 125 -15.20 9.28 -10.46
N SER A 126 -15.78 8.07 -10.48
CA SER A 126 -15.21 6.89 -9.83
C SER A 126 -13.83 6.53 -10.39
N ILE A 127 -13.64 6.64 -11.71
CA ILE A 127 -12.38 6.41 -12.41
C ILE A 127 -11.38 7.51 -12.07
N ASP A 128 -11.77 8.79 -12.16
CA ASP A 128 -10.90 9.93 -11.85
C ASP A 128 -10.36 9.88 -10.41
N LYS A 129 -11.23 9.46 -9.48
CA LYS A 129 -10.86 9.27 -8.09
C LYS A 129 -9.80 8.18 -7.92
N VAL A 130 -9.96 7.05 -8.61
CA VAL A 130 -8.97 5.97 -8.55
C VAL A 130 -7.66 6.37 -9.22
N LYS A 131 -7.70 7.10 -10.34
CA LYS A 131 -6.49 7.67 -10.95
C LYS A 131 -5.75 8.59 -9.97
N SER A 132 -6.48 9.43 -9.23
CA SER A 132 -5.91 10.27 -8.17
C SER A 132 -5.30 9.46 -7.03
N LEU A 133 -5.92 8.35 -6.63
CA LEU A 133 -5.35 7.41 -5.65
C LEU A 133 -4.08 6.76 -6.17
N VAL A 134 -4.05 6.32 -7.43
CA VAL A 134 -2.85 5.75 -8.06
C VAL A 134 -1.74 6.79 -8.15
N GLN A 135 -2.05 8.04 -8.51
CA GLN A 135 -1.09 9.15 -8.51
C GLN A 135 -0.48 9.40 -7.13
N LYS A 136 -1.20 9.19 -6.03
CA LYS A 136 -0.60 9.23 -4.69
C LYS A 136 0.25 8.00 -4.40
N LEU A 137 -0.11 6.84 -4.93
CA LEU A 137 0.67 5.63 -4.73
C LEU A 137 1.97 5.62 -5.56
N THR A 138 2.07 6.39 -6.65
CA THR A 138 3.33 6.56 -7.39
C THR A 138 4.42 7.20 -6.53
N ASP A 139 4.07 7.93 -5.47
CA ASP A 139 5.05 8.48 -4.52
C ASP A 139 5.96 7.42 -3.87
N PHE A 140 5.56 6.14 -3.93
CA PHE A 140 6.25 5.01 -3.32
C PHE A 140 6.87 4.03 -4.32
N GLN A 141 6.46 4.07 -5.60
CA GLN A 141 6.93 3.14 -6.64
C GLN A 141 7.47 3.86 -7.90
N GLY A 142 7.24 5.15 -8.05
CA GLY A 142 7.58 5.96 -9.22
C GLY A 142 6.55 5.85 -10.35
N GLN A 143 6.19 4.63 -10.75
CA GLN A 143 5.22 4.42 -11.84
C GLN A 143 4.31 3.23 -11.56
N ILE A 144 3.01 3.39 -11.85
CA ILE A 144 2.01 2.33 -11.68
C ILE A 144 1.20 2.21 -12.98
N LYS A 145 1.16 0.99 -13.51
CA LYS A 145 0.25 0.62 -14.59
C LYS A 145 -1.14 0.35 -13.99
N LEU A 146 -2.17 0.98 -14.54
CA LEU A 146 -3.56 0.89 -14.11
C LEU A 146 -4.40 0.25 -15.21
N TYR A 147 -5.04 -0.88 -14.90
CA TYR A 147 -6.08 -1.48 -15.70
C TYR A 147 -7.44 -0.95 -15.24
N LEU A 148 -8.21 -0.39 -16.16
CA LEU A 148 -9.59 0.02 -15.98
C LEU A 148 -10.48 -1.01 -16.65
N ILE A 149 -11.18 -1.83 -15.85
CA ILE A 149 -11.94 -2.98 -16.33
C ILE A 149 -13.45 -2.70 -16.22
N PRO A 150 -14.19 -2.68 -17.35
CA PRO A 150 -15.64 -2.58 -17.30
C PRO A 150 -16.25 -3.90 -16.83
N VAL A 151 -17.14 -3.84 -15.82
CA VAL A 151 -17.82 -5.02 -15.26
C VAL A 151 -19.35 -4.98 -15.38
N LEU A 152 -19.89 -4.00 -16.09
CA LEU A 152 -21.34 -3.84 -16.20
C LEU A 152 -22.04 -5.09 -16.76
N GLU A 153 -21.53 -5.66 -17.86
CA GLU A 153 -22.09 -6.88 -18.49
C GLU A 153 -22.02 -8.09 -17.55
N ILE A 154 -20.93 -8.22 -16.79
CA ILE A 154 -20.78 -9.24 -15.75
C ILE A 154 -21.86 -9.07 -14.69
N GLN A 155 -22.09 -7.85 -14.23
CA GLN A 155 -23.08 -7.55 -13.20
C GLN A 155 -24.51 -7.82 -13.68
N GLU A 156 -24.83 -7.45 -14.92
CA GLU A 156 -26.14 -7.71 -15.53
C GLU A 156 -26.39 -9.21 -15.70
N ALA A 157 -25.38 -9.97 -16.15
CA ALA A 157 -25.46 -11.43 -16.26
C ALA A 157 -25.69 -12.09 -14.89
N ILE A 158 -24.92 -11.68 -13.88
CA ILE A 158 -25.10 -12.12 -12.49
C ILE A 158 -26.53 -11.78 -12.01
N ALA A 159 -26.99 -10.55 -12.22
CA ALA A 159 -28.27 -10.07 -11.72
C ALA A 159 -29.47 -10.81 -12.34
N LYS A 160 -29.35 -11.19 -13.62
CA LYS A 160 -30.39 -11.87 -14.40
C LYS A 160 -30.46 -13.37 -14.15
N HIS A 161 -29.32 -14.03 -13.95
CA HIS A 161 -29.25 -15.50 -13.99
C HIS A 161 -28.97 -16.17 -12.64
N THR A 162 -28.66 -15.41 -11.59
CA THR A 162 -28.21 -15.97 -10.30
C THR A 162 -29.02 -15.45 -9.11
N ASP A 163 -28.91 -16.16 -7.99
CA ASP A 163 -29.53 -15.76 -6.72
C ASP A 163 -29.04 -14.36 -6.29
N SER A 164 -29.99 -13.47 -5.99
CA SER A 164 -29.70 -12.08 -5.65
C SER A 164 -28.79 -11.94 -4.43
N ARG A 165 -28.86 -12.88 -3.48
CA ARG A 165 -28.06 -12.86 -2.24
C ARG A 165 -26.56 -13.09 -2.48
N LEU A 166 -26.22 -13.78 -3.58
CA LEU A 166 -24.85 -14.16 -3.92
C LEU A 166 -24.17 -13.19 -4.90
N ARG A 167 -24.87 -12.18 -5.41
CA ARG A 167 -24.37 -11.28 -6.47
C ARG A 167 -23.00 -10.70 -6.17
N LEU A 168 -22.79 -10.21 -4.94
CA LEU A 168 -21.52 -9.62 -4.53
C LEU A 168 -20.38 -10.65 -4.49
N ILE A 169 -20.65 -11.87 -4.01
CA ILE A 169 -19.67 -12.96 -3.96
C ILE A 169 -19.30 -13.40 -5.37
N LEU A 170 -20.30 -13.57 -6.25
CA LEU A 170 -20.10 -13.95 -7.64
C LEU A 170 -19.31 -12.88 -8.42
N LEU A 171 -19.63 -11.61 -8.22
CA LEU A 171 -18.89 -10.50 -8.82
C LEU A 171 -17.42 -10.53 -8.39
N ARG A 172 -17.17 -10.65 -7.08
CA ARG A 172 -15.80 -10.70 -6.54
C ARG A 172 -15.02 -11.93 -7.03
N ARG A 173 -15.68 -13.09 -7.19
CA ARG A 173 -15.08 -14.29 -7.80
C ARG A 173 -14.60 -14.00 -9.23
N ILE A 174 -15.42 -13.33 -10.04
CA ILE A 174 -15.06 -12.96 -11.41
C ILE A 174 -13.96 -11.90 -11.43
N MET A 175 -14.01 -10.91 -10.53
CA MET A 175 -12.93 -9.93 -10.38
C MET A 175 -11.59 -10.61 -10.06
N LEU A 176 -11.56 -11.59 -9.15
CA LEU A 176 -10.33 -12.35 -8.87
C LEU A 176 -9.83 -13.14 -10.08
N LYS A 177 -10.74 -13.73 -10.88
CA LYS A 177 -10.37 -14.39 -12.15
C LYS A 177 -9.76 -13.40 -13.15
N ILE A 178 -10.36 -12.22 -13.33
CA ILE A 178 -9.80 -11.16 -14.17
C ILE A 178 -8.42 -10.75 -13.65
N GLY A 179 -8.29 -10.53 -12.34
CA GLY A 179 -7.02 -10.20 -11.69
C GLY A 179 -5.95 -11.27 -11.92
N GLN A 180 -6.32 -12.55 -11.88
CA GLN A 180 -5.43 -13.68 -12.21
C GLN A 180 -4.96 -13.62 -13.66
N GLU A 181 -5.83 -13.35 -14.63
CA GLU A 181 -5.42 -13.27 -16.03
C GLU A 181 -4.51 -12.05 -16.29
N ILE A 182 -4.78 -10.90 -15.64
CA ILE A 182 -3.85 -9.76 -15.66
C ILE A 182 -2.52 -10.15 -15.00
N ALA A 183 -2.54 -10.88 -13.89
CA ALA A 183 -1.33 -11.31 -13.20
C ALA A 183 -0.45 -12.19 -14.09
N LYS A 184 -1.05 -13.10 -14.88
CA LYS A 184 -0.31 -13.92 -15.86
C LYS A 184 0.38 -13.06 -16.91
N GLN A 185 -0.33 -12.05 -17.46
CA GLN A 185 0.23 -11.12 -18.45
C GLN A 185 1.40 -10.31 -17.87
N GLU A 186 1.27 -9.86 -16.62
CA GLU A 186 2.27 -9.04 -15.92
C GLU A 186 3.39 -9.83 -15.25
N LYS A 187 3.32 -11.18 -15.30
CA LYS A 187 4.19 -12.11 -14.57
C LYS A 187 4.19 -11.85 -13.06
N ALA A 188 3.04 -11.44 -12.53
CA ALA A 188 2.79 -11.27 -11.11
C ALA A 188 2.50 -12.60 -10.41
N LYS A 189 2.87 -12.70 -9.14
CA LYS A 189 2.78 -13.93 -8.34
C LYS A 189 1.67 -13.91 -7.30
N ALA A 190 1.01 -12.77 -7.12
CA ALA A 190 -0.04 -12.59 -6.13
C ALA A 190 -1.05 -11.52 -6.56
N LEU A 191 -2.23 -11.60 -5.95
CA LEU A 191 -3.23 -10.53 -5.94
C LEU A 191 -3.20 -9.86 -4.56
N VAL A 192 -3.45 -8.55 -4.49
CA VAL A 192 -3.55 -7.79 -3.23
C VAL A 192 -4.95 -7.20 -3.16
N THR A 193 -5.64 -7.40 -2.04
CA THR A 193 -6.99 -6.85 -1.83
C THR A 193 -7.05 -5.99 -0.57
N GLY A 194 -8.02 -5.06 -0.53
CA GLY A 194 -8.32 -4.25 0.64
C GLY A 194 -9.23 -4.93 1.67
N ASP A 195 -9.31 -6.26 1.69
CA ASP A 195 -10.22 -6.97 2.59
C ASP A 195 -9.79 -6.90 4.06
N SER A 196 -10.75 -6.63 4.94
CA SER A 196 -10.60 -6.71 6.39
C SER A 196 -11.67 -7.64 6.99
N LEU A 197 -11.27 -8.54 7.88
CA LEU A 197 -12.17 -9.58 8.40
C LEU A 197 -13.30 -8.97 9.24
N GLY A 198 -14.54 -9.32 8.93
CA GLY A 198 -15.72 -8.91 9.71
C GLY A 198 -16.17 -7.46 9.52
N GLN A 199 -15.57 -6.71 8.58
CA GLN A 199 -15.95 -5.30 8.35
C GLN A 199 -17.26 -5.16 7.56
N VAL A 200 -17.50 -6.03 6.57
CA VAL A 200 -18.74 -6.06 5.77
C VAL A 200 -19.21 -7.50 5.55
N ALA A 201 -20.47 -7.68 5.15
CA ALA A 201 -21.07 -8.99 4.92
C ALA A 201 -20.24 -9.88 3.97
N SER A 202 -19.63 -9.32 2.92
CA SER A 202 -18.79 -10.09 1.99
C SER A 202 -17.42 -10.51 2.53
N GLN A 203 -17.04 -10.05 3.73
CA GLN A 203 -15.73 -10.27 4.36
C GLN A 203 -15.86 -11.11 5.65
N THR A 204 -16.82 -12.04 5.69
CA THR A 204 -16.83 -13.15 6.66
C THR A 204 -15.87 -14.26 6.19
N LEU A 205 -15.45 -15.16 7.09
CA LEU A 205 -14.53 -16.26 6.73
C LEU A 205 -15.12 -17.12 5.61
N GLU A 206 -16.40 -17.46 5.69
CA GLU A 206 -17.10 -18.27 4.70
C GLU A 206 -17.15 -17.56 3.34
N ASN A 207 -17.46 -16.27 3.31
CA ASN A 207 -17.55 -15.51 2.07
C ASN A 207 -16.17 -15.21 1.46
N MET A 208 -15.15 -14.96 2.28
CA MET A 208 -13.78 -14.81 1.81
C MET A 208 -13.26 -16.10 1.19
N LYS A 209 -13.49 -17.24 1.85
CA LYS A 209 -13.15 -18.58 1.32
C LYS A 209 -13.91 -18.87 0.03
N ALA A 210 -15.22 -18.62 0.02
CA ALA A 210 -16.05 -18.79 -1.17
C ALA A 210 -15.68 -17.83 -2.30
N THR A 211 -15.03 -16.71 -2.03
CA THR A 211 -14.54 -15.80 -3.07
C THR A 211 -13.18 -16.27 -3.61
N GLU A 212 -12.25 -16.58 -2.72
CA GLU A 212 -10.86 -16.93 -3.05
C GLU A 212 -10.74 -18.21 -3.85
N GLU A 213 -11.62 -19.19 -3.64
CA GLU A 213 -11.65 -20.44 -4.42
C GLU A 213 -11.95 -20.24 -5.92
N ALA A 214 -12.19 -19.01 -6.39
CA ALA A 214 -12.28 -18.71 -7.82
C ALA A 214 -10.90 -18.58 -8.51
N THR A 215 -9.81 -18.49 -7.74
CA THR A 215 -8.45 -18.31 -8.25
C THR A 215 -7.47 -19.22 -7.52
N ASP A 216 -6.45 -19.69 -8.26
CA ASP A 216 -5.32 -20.43 -7.69
C ASP A 216 -4.16 -19.49 -7.28
N MET A 217 -4.32 -18.18 -7.50
CA MET A 217 -3.33 -17.16 -7.13
C MET A 217 -3.31 -16.92 -5.62
N LEU A 218 -2.12 -16.62 -5.09
CA LEU A 218 -1.98 -16.14 -3.72
C LEU A 218 -2.70 -14.79 -3.55
N VAL A 219 -3.72 -14.73 -2.69
CA VAL A 219 -4.44 -13.49 -2.37
C VAL A 219 -3.94 -12.91 -1.05
N LEU A 220 -3.11 -11.87 -1.14
CA LEU A 220 -2.60 -11.14 0.00
C LEU A 220 -3.63 -10.16 0.53
N ARG A 221 -3.82 -10.18 1.85
CA ARG A 221 -4.77 -9.33 2.59
C ARG A 221 -4.09 -8.61 3.75
N PRO A 222 -3.23 -7.61 3.46
CA PRO A 222 -2.54 -6.83 4.49
C PRO A 222 -3.42 -6.31 5.64
N LEU A 223 -4.71 -6.07 5.38
CA LEU A 223 -5.63 -5.45 6.35
C LEU A 223 -6.49 -6.46 7.13
N VAL A 224 -6.36 -7.77 6.87
CA VAL A 224 -7.28 -8.80 7.39
C VAL A 224 -7.45 -8.78 8.92
N ALA A 225 -6.40 -8.40 9.65
CA ALA A 225 -6.37 -8.37 11.11
C ALA A 225 -6.28 -6.94 11.69
N LEU A 226 -6.49 -5.91 10.87
CA LEU A 226 -6.40 -4.51 11.30
C LEU A 226 -7.78 -3.94 11.56
N ASP A 227 -7.90 -3.15 12.63
CA ASP A 227 -9.09 -2.36 12.85
C ASP A 227 -9.18 -1.18 11.87
N LYS A 228 -10.40 -0.63 11.73
CA LYS A 228 -10.68 0.47 10.82
C LYS A 228 -9.94 1.76 11.17
N LYS A 229 -9.67 2.02 12.46
CA LYS A 229 -8.99 3.24 12.91
C LYS A 229 -7.54 3.24 12.45
N TYR A 230 -6.82 2.13 12.59
CA TYR A 230 -5.47 1.97 12.08
C TYR A 230 -5.40 2.18 10.56
N ILE A 231 -6.37 1.64 9.82
CA ILE A 231 -6.45 1.81 8.37
C ILE A 231 -6.63 3.29 8.00
N ILE A 232 -7.54 4.01 8.68
CA ILE A 232 -7.78 5.43 8.46
C ILE A 232 -6.53 6.27 8.80
N GLU A 233 -5.88 6.02 9.94
CA GLU A 233 -4.66 6.72 10.29
C GLU A 233 -3.56 6.51 9.26
N LYS A 234 -3.45 5.29 8.74
CA LYS A 234 -2.48 4.98 7.68
C LYS A 234 -2.84 5.69 6.39
N ALA A 235 -4.11 5.71 5.99
CA ALA A 235 -4.60 6.43 4.80
C ALA A 235 -4.27 7.93 4.87
N LYS A 236 -4.42 8.55 6.06
CA LYS A 236 -4.04 9.95 6.28
C LYS A 236 -2.53 10.14 6.15
N LYS A 237 -1.73 9.26 6.74
CA LYS A 237 -0.25 9.31 6.68
C LYS A 237 0.28 9.18 5.25
N ILE A 238 -0.39 8.43 4.38
CA ILE A 238 0.01 8.24 2.97
C ILE A 238 -0.74 9.16 2.00
N GLY A 239 -1.56 10.10 2.50
CA GLY A 239 -2.26 11.09 1.69
C GLY A 239 -3.39 10.55 0.81
N THR A 240 -3.92 9.35 1.06
CA THR A 240 -5.02 8.74 0.29
C THR A 240 -6.39 8.96 0.90
N PHE A 241 -6.46 9.36 2.18
CA PHE A 241 -7.73 9.49 2.90
C PHE A 241 -8.69 10.49 2.27
N ASP A 242 -8.25 11.72 2.01
CA ASP A 242 -9.12 12.80 1.52
C ASP A 242 -9.69 12.50 0.13
N ILE A 243 -8.90 11.83 -0.72
CA ILE A 243 -9.35 11.35 -2.03
C ILE A 243 -10.39 10.24 -1.85
N SER A 244 -10.14 9.29 -0.95
CA SER A 244 -10.99 8.11 -0.75
C SER A 244 -12.40 8.45 -0.24
N ILE A 245 -12.54 9.53 0.54
CA ILE A 245 -13.82 9.98 1.10
C ILE A 245 -14.66 10.82 0.14
N LEU A 246 -14.14 11.19 -1.03
CA LEU A 246 -14.92 11.91 -2.03
C LEU A 246 -16.17 11.10 -2.44
N PRO A 247 -17.34 11.75 -2.59
CA PRO A 247 -18.56 11.08 -3.03
C PRO A 247 -18.33 10.35 -4.35
N HIS A 248 -18.78 9.11 -4.43
CA HIS A 248 -18.69 8.32 -5.65
C HIS A 248 -19.72 7.18 -5.62
N ASP A 249 -20.08 6.72 -6.82
CA ASP A 249 -20.80 5.47 -6.99
C ASP A 249 -19.80 4.31 -6.96
N ASP A 250 -19.94 3.40 -5.99
CA ASP A 250 -19.16 2.17 -5.96
C ASP A 250 -19.70 1.21 -7.03
N ALA A 251 -18.81 0.70 -7.90
CA ALA A 251 -19.16 -0.30 -8.91
C ALA A 251 -19.83 -1.51 -8.26
N CYS A 252 -19.37 -1.95 -7.08
CA CYS A 252 -19.98 -3.07 -6.35
C CYS A 252 -21.38 -2.74 -5.80
N GLY A 253 -21.72 -1.45 -5.68
CA GLY A 253 -22.97 -0.95 -5.12
C GLY A 253 -24.19 -1.13 -6.02
N LEU A 254 -24.02 -1.06 -7.35
CA LEU A 254 -25.10 -0.92 -8.34
C LEU A 254 -26.20 -1.99 -8.25
N PHE A 255 -25.84 -3.24 -7.92
CA PHE A 255 -26.78 -4.36 -7.79
C PHE A 255 -26.71 -5.04 -6.42
N THR A 256 -26.28 -4.31 -5.39
CA THR A 256 -26.16 -4.86 -4.03
C THR A 256 -27.53 -5.32 -3.51
N PRO A 257 -27.67 -6.58 -3.06
CA PRO A 257 -28.93 -7.07 -2.53
C PRO A 257 -29.29 -6.38 -1.21
N LYS A 258 -30.61 -6.25 -0.93
CA LYS A 258 -31.12 -5.74 0.36
C LYS A 258 -30.66 -6.58 1.56
N SER A 259 -30.46 -7.88 1.34
CA SER A 259 -30.00 -8.83 2.35
C SER A 259 -28.87 -9.67 1.75
N PRO A 260 -27.61 -9.22 1.83
CA PRO A 260 -26.47 -9.96 1.30
C PRO A 260 -26.23 -11.24 2.10
N GLU A 261 -25.76 -12.28 1.42
CA GLU A 261 -25.34 -13.53 2.06
C GLU A 261 -24.14 -13.27 2.99
N ILE A 262 -24.21 -13.79 4.22
CA ILE A 262 -23.13 -13.66 5.22
C ILE A 262 -22.40 -15.00 5.44
N LYS A 263 -23.00 -16.11 5.03
CA LYS A 263 -22.45 -17.46 5.20
C LYS A 263 -22.66 -18.29 3.93
N ALA A 264 -21.94 -17.94 2.88
CA ALA A 264 -22.08 -18.64 1.62
C ALA A 264 -21.59 -20.09 1.70
N GLN A 265 -22.42 -21.00 1.20
CA GLN A 265 -22.03 -22.38 0.97
C GLN A 265 -21.34 -22.50 -0.38
N ILE A 266 -20.07 -22.91 -0.38
CA ILE A 266 -19.22 -23.02 -1.57
C ILE A 266 -19.91 -23.82 -2.69
N LYS A 267 -20.53 -24.96 -2.35
CA LYS A 267 -21.25 -25.79 -3.31
C LYS A 267 -22.34 -25.00 -4.05
N TYR A 268 -23.16 -24.26 -3.30
CA TYR A 268 -24.23 -23.43 -3.87
C TYR A 268 -23.67 -22.28 -4.71
N VAL A 269 -22.57 -21.65 -4.28
CA VAL A 269 -21.89 -20.62 -5.07
C VAL A 269 -21.42 -21.17 -6.42
N LYS A 270 -20.82 -22.36 -6.46
CA LYS A 270 -20.42 -23.03 -7.71
C LYS A 270 -21.59 -23.34 -8.63
N GLU A 271 -22.69 -23.84 -8.08
CA GLU A 271 -23.93 -24.09 -8.83
C GLU A 271 -24.46 -22.80 -9.46
N GLN A 272 -24.40 -21.65 -8.75
CA GLN A 272 -24.78 -20.37 -9.35
C GLN A 272 -23.78 -19.88 -10.41
N CYS A 273 -22.47 -20.10 -10.22
CA CYS A 273 -21.46 -19.75 -11.22
C CYS A 273 -21.70 -20.47 -12.56
N GLN A 274 -22.22 -21.70 -12.56
CA GLN A 274 -22.51 -22.46 -13.78
C GLN A 274 -23.64 -21.87 -14.62
N LYS A 275 -24.46 -20.97 -14.06
CA LYS A 275 -25.58 -20.31 -14.77
C LYS A 275 -25.15 -19.14 -15.64
N ILE A 276 -23.88 -18.75 -15.58
CA ILE A 276 -23.32 -17.64 -16.35
C ILE A 276 -22.03 -18.07 -17.08
N PRO A 277 -21.77 -17.55 -18.28
CA PRO A 277 -20.58 -17.91 -19.05
C PRO A 277 -19.34 -17.16 -18.53
N VAL A 278 -18.83 -17.57 -17.35
CA VAL A 278 -17.76 -16.86 -16.63
C VAL A 278 -16.53 -16.59 -17.50
N GLU A 279 -16.01 -17.60 -18.20
CA GLU A 279 -14.78 -17.45 -18.99
C GLU A 279 -14.96 -16.48 -20.16
N THR A 280 -16.11 -16.52 -20.84
CA THR A 280 -16.46 -15.55 -21.90
C THR A 280 -16.50 -14.13 -21.34
N LEU A 281 -17.21 -13.92 -20.23
CA LEU A 281 -17.34 -12.62 -19.60
C LEU A 281 -15.99 -12.05 -19.12
N VAL A 282 -15.11 -12.90 -18.60
CA VAL A 282 -13.74 -12.52 -18.21
C VAL A 282 -12.95 -12.03 -19.43
N ASN A 283 -12.98 -12.79 -20.54
CA ASN A 283 -12.25 -12.45 -21.75
C ASN A 283 -12.79 -11.17 -22.41
N GLU A 284 -14.12 -10.99 -22.44
CA GLU A 284 -14.75 -9.78 -22.96
C GLU A 284 -14.41 -8.55 -22.14
N ALA A 285 -14.44 -8.66 -20.80
CA ALA A 285 -14.07 -7.57 -19.91
C ALA A 285 -12.59 -7.18 -20.06
N LEU A 286 -11.70 -8.16 -20.24
CA LEU A 286 -10.27 -7.92 -20.50
C LEU A 286 -10.02 -7.29 -21.87
N ALA A 287 -10.75 -7.72 -22.90
CA ALA A 287 -10.63 -7.15 -24.24
C ALA A 287 -11.09 -5.69 -24.30
N LYS A 288 -12.04 -5.31 -23.44
CA LYS A 288 -12.54 -3.94 -23.29
C LYS A 288 -11.78 -3.13 -22.23
N ALA A 289 -10.79 -3.72 -21.55
CA ALA A 289 -10.07 -3.02 -20.50
C ALA A 289 -9.16 -1.94 -21.08
N GLU A 290 -9.20 -0.76 -20.48
CA GLU A 290 -8.29 0.34 -20.80
C GLU A 290 -7.06 0.25 -19.91
N ILE A 291 -5.89 0.59 -20.46
CA ILE A 291 -4.62 0.52 -19.75
C ILE A 291 -3.98 1.90 -19.76
N GLU A 292 -3.69 2.41 -18.57
CA GLU A 292 -2.98 3.67 -18.38
C GLU A 292 -1.70 3.47 -17.57
N ILE A 293 -0.71 4.31 -17.82
CA ILE A 293 0.52 4.34 -17.05
C ILE A 293 0.58 5.68 -16.34
N ILE A 294 0.46 5.65 -15.02
CA ILE A 294 0.50 6.83 -14.18
C ILE A 294 1.89 6.91 -13.56
N SER A 295 2.57 8.03 -13.76
CA SER A 295 3.93 8.25 -13.28
C SER A 295 3.95 9.37 -12.24
N ASP A 296 4.94 9.35 -11.36
CA ASP A 296 5.17 10.41 -10.38
C ASP A 296 5.27 11.76 -11.11
N SER A 297 4.56 12.76 -10.59
CA SER A 297 4.56 14.12 -11.10
C SER A 297 5.93 14.80 -10.94
N GLU A 298 6.78 14.31 -10.04
CA GLU A 298 8.15 14.77 -9.87
C GLU A 298 9.12 13.59 -9.84
N PRO A 299 9.98 13.38 -10.87
CA PRO A 299 11.02 12.37 -10.79
C PRO A 299 12.00 12.73 -9.67
N ARG A 300 12.04 11.92 -8.61
CA ARG A 300 12.95 12.08 -7.45
C ARG A 300 14.31 11.43 -7.66
#